data_AF-A0A7W4JTD6-F1
#
_entry.id   AF-A0A7W4JTD6-F1
#
_cell.length_a   1.000
_cell.length_b   1.000
_cell.length_c   1.000
_cell.angle_alpha   90.00
_cell.angle_beta   90.00
_cell.angle_gamma   90.00
#
_symmetry.space_group_name_H-M   'P 1'
#
loop_
_entity.id
_entity.type
_entity.pdbx_description
1 polymer ?
#
loop_
_entity_poly.entity_id
_entity_poly.type
_entity_poly.pdbx_seq_one_letter_code
_entity_poly.pdbx_strand_id
1 'polypeptide(L)'
;MSWNDPAVIAAGLSAIAAVAAAIATWRAPLSAAKMAETLRRVGDIAQDVRRFKLNIFTTIMQARATIYADDSVRALNSIDVAFAHSTAVREAWAELFQALGAPNVPPHVMDERIRKLLREMAIDLGIADQLRMDDFSRVYYPNALQQQRQIEDLQRREALARLTGQAQPAANTVTTAATTTAIGSPWPPPPDASTPGITG
;
A
#
# COMPACT_ATOMS: atom_id res chain seq x y z
N MET A 1 49.69 26.69 67.52
CA MET A 1 48.89 25.90 66.57
C MET A 1 49.65 25.89 65.25
N SER A 2 50.44 24.85 65.00
CA SER A 2 51.24 24.71 63.78
C SER A 2 50.34 24.29 62.61
N TRP A 3 50.04 25.23 61.73
CA TRP A 3 49.27 25.00 60.50
C TRP A 3 49.98 24.07 59.48
N ASN A 4 51.21 23.63 59.78
CA ASN A 4 52.03 22.74 58.96
C ASN A 4 52.02 21.27 59.42
N ASP A 5 51.15 20.88 60.36
CA ASP A 5 51.06 19.47 60.76
C ASP A 5 50.47 18.61 59.61
N PRO A 6 51.21 17.61 59.11
CA PRO A 6 50.77 16.80 57.97
C PRO A 6 49.46 16.05 58.26
N ALA A 7 49.21 15.72 59.53
CA ALA A 7 47.96 15.10 59.97
C ALA A 7 46.74 16.05 59.85
N VAL A 8 46.92 17.35 60.14
CA VAL A 8 45.85 18.35 60.05
C VAL A 8 45.51 18.63 58.58
N ILE A 9 46.53 18.69 57.73
CA ILE A 9 46.36 18.84 56.27
C ILE A 9 45.65 17.60 55.69
N ALA A 10 46.06 16.38 56.08
CA ALA A 10 45.44 15.14 55.64
C ALA A 10 43.96 15.04 56.07
N ALA A 11 43.63 15.45 57.30
CA ALA A 11 42.25 15.48 57.79
C ALA A 11 41.38 16.50 57.06
N GLY A 12 41.92 17.68 56.74
CA GLY A 12 41.21 18.69 55.94
C GLY A 12 40.92 18.20 54.52
N LEU A 13 41.90 17.59 53.86
CA LEU A 13 41.74 17.04 52.51
C LEU A 13 40.75 15.86 52.46
N SER A 14 40.78 14.96 53.45
CA SER A 14 39.85 13.83 53.50
C SER A 14 38.41 14.29 53.75
N ALA A 15 38.21 15.34 54.55
CA ALA A 15 36.89 15.95 54.74
C ALA A 15 36.35 16.55 53.43
N ILE A 16 37.17 17.28 52.67
CA ILE A 16 36.77 17.82 51.35
C ILE A 16 36.44 16.69 50.38
N ALA A 17 37.27 15.64 50.33
CA ALA A 17 37.04 14.48 49.48
C ALA A 17 35.73 13.74 49.85
N ALA A 18 35.44 13.58 51.14
CA ALA A 18 34.20 12.97 51.62
C ALA A 18 32.96 13.80 51.25
N VAL A 19 33.04 15.13 51.38
CA VAL A 19 31.95 16.05 50.97
C VAL A 19 31.74 15.98 49.45
N ALA A 20 32.82 15.99 48.66
CA ALA A 20 32.74 15.87 47.21
C ALA A 20 32.12 14.51 46.80
N ALA A 21 32.52 13.41 47.45
CA ALA A 21 31.97 12.09 47.21
C ALA A 21 30.48 12.00 47.56
N ALA A 22 30.05 12.61 48.67
CA ALA A 22 28.64 12.66 49.07
C ALA A 22 27.79 13.46 48.07
N ILE A 23 28.26 14.63 47.63
CA ILE A 23 27.59 15.45 46.61
C ILE A 23 27.49 14.71 45.28
N ALA A 24 28.57 14.06 44.85
CA ALA A 24 28.58 13.27 43.62
C ALA A 24 27.57 12.12 43.68
N THR A 25 27.53 11.37 44.79
CA THR A 25 26.62 10.23 44.97
C THR A 25 25.15 10.67 44.95
N TRP A 26 24.84 11.86 45.46
CA TRP A 26 23.47 12.38 45.42
C TRP A 26 23.07 12.96 44.07
N ARG A 27 23.97 13.65 43.36
CA ARG A 27 23.69 14.29 42.07
C ARG A 27 23.77 13.33 40.88
N ALA A 28 24.62 12.31 40.94
CA ALA A 28 24.80 11.31 39.90
C ALA A 28 23.50 10.62 39.43
N PRO A 29 22.63 10.09 40.32
CA PRO A 29 21.38 9.45 39.89
C PRO A 29 20.44 10.43 39.19
N LEU A 30 20.37 11.69 39.63
CA LEU A 30 19.52 12.71 39.04
C LEU A 30 19.98 13.12 37.63
N SER A 31 21.28 13.30 37.42
CA SER A 31 21.81 13.61 36.09
C SER A 31 21.66 12.44 35.12
N ALA A 32 21.93 11.22 35.59
CA ALA A 32 21.77 10.01 34.80
C ALA A 32 20.32 9.81 34.37
N ALA A 33 19.36 10.01 35.28
CA ALA A 33 17.93 9.90 34.97
C ALA A 33 17.47 10.91 33.89
N LYS A 34 17.93 12.18 33.98
CA LYS A 34 17.59 13.21 32.97
C LYS A 34 18.18 12.91 31.60
N MET A 35 19.44 12.46 31.56
CA MET A 35 20.07 12.04 30.31
C MET A 35 19.37 10.82 29.70
N ALA A 36 19.05 9.82 30.53
CA ALA A 36 18.33 8.63 30.10
C ALA A 36 16.96 8.98 29.48
N GLU A 37 16.20 9.87 30.12
CA GLU A 37 14.89 10.30 29.60
C GLU A 37 15.02 11.07 28.28
N THR A 38 16.04 11.92 28.15
CA THR A 38 16.28 12.67 26.90
C THR A 38 16.64 11.74 25.76
N LEU A 39 17.56 10.79 26.00
CA LEU A 39 17.94 9.78 25.01
C LEU A 39 16.74 8.89 24.64
N ARG A 40 15.92 8.50 25.62
CA ARG A 40 14.70 7.75 25.39
C ARG A 40 13.73 8.52 24.49
N ARG A 41 13.42 9.77 24.82
CA ARG A 41 12.51 10.62 24.03
C ARG A 41 13.01 10.82 22.58
N VAL A 42 14.30 11.06 22.40
CA VAL A 42 14.89 11.19 21.05
C VAL A 42 14.80 9.85 20.30
N GLY A 43 15.06 8.74 20.98
CA GLY A 43 14.90 7.40 20.44
C GLY A 43 13.44 7.13 20.01
N ASP A 44 12.48 7.43 20.87
CA ASP A 44 11.05 7.21 20.63
C ASP A 44 10.58 8.00 19.40
N ILE A 45 10.95 9.29 19.29
CA ILE A 45 10.61 10.12 18.11
C ILE A 45 11.22 9.53 16.84
N ALA A 46 12.49 9.14 16.87
CA ALA A 46 13.16 8.55 15.71
C ALA A 46 12.52 7.21 15.31
N GLN A 47 12.12 6.39 16.28
CA GLN A 47 11.39 5.14 16.04
C GLN A 47 10.01 5.39 15.45
N ASP A 48 9.25 6.36 15.94
CA ASP A 48 7.92 6.68 15.43
C ASP A 48 7.97 7.20 13.98
N VAL A 49 8.92 8.08 13.66
CA VAL A 49 9.16 8.52 12.28
C VAL A 49 9.52 7.35 11.39
N ARG A 50 10.42 6.47 11.84
CA ARG A 50 10.82 5.27 11.08
C ARG A 50 9.65 4.32 10.86
N ARG A 51 8.81 4.11 11.89
CA ARG A 51 7.59 3.29 11.80
C ARG A 51 6.59 3.87 10.82
N PHE A 52 6.40 5.19 10.82
CA PHE A 52 5.51 5.86 9.88
C PHE A 52 5.98 5.70 8.43
N LYS A 53 7.28 5.92 8.17
CA LYS A 53 7.89 5.67 6.85
C LYS A 53 7.75 4.21 6.42
N LEU A 54 8.01 3.26 7.33
CA LEU A 54 7.85 1.83 7.06
C LEU A 54 6.40 1.47 6.72
N ASN A 55 5.43 2.03 7.44
CA ASN A 55 4.02 1.82 7.15
C ASN A 55 3.69 2.23 5.71
N ILE A 56 4.04 3.46 5.33
CA ILE A 56 3.85 3.97 3.96
C ILE A 56 4.52 3.07 2.92
N PHE A 57 5.79 2.71 3.14
CA PHE A 57 6.52 1.79 2.28
C PHE A 57 5.78 0.46 2.11
N THR A 58 5.38 -0.18 3.22
CA THR A 58 4.70 -1.48 3.18
C THR A 58 3.33 -1.40 2.51
N THR A 59 2.55 -0.32 2.73
CA THR A 59 1.26 -0.12 2.08
C THR A 59 1.42 -0.01 0.56
N ILE A 60 2.37 0.80 0.09
CA ILE A 60 2.63 0.94 -1.35
C ILE A 60 3.17 -0.37 -1.93
N MET A 61 4.06 -1.07 -1.21
CA MET A 61 4.57 -2.39 -1.61
C MET A 61 3.44 -3.42 -1.78
N GLN A 62 2.45 -3.43 -0.90
CA GLN A 62 1.32 -4.35 -0.99
C GLN A 62 0.35 -3.97 -2.10
N ALA A 63 0.13 -2.66 -2.30
CA ALA A 63 -0.85 -2.15 -3.25
C ALA A 63 -0.28 -1.92 -4.67
N ARG A 64 0.90 -2.42 -5.03
CA ARG A 64 1.54 -2.17 -6.34
C ARG A 64 0.63 -2.51 -7.55
N ALA A 65 -0.10 -3.64 -7.49
CA ALA A 65 -1.06 -4.02 -8.55
C ALA A 65 -2.37 -3.19 -8.52
N THR A 66 -2.59 -2.42 -7.46
CA THR A 66 -3.79 -1.62 -7.19
C THR A 66 -3.40 -0.26 -6.66
N ILE A 67 -2.49 0.43 -7.36
CA ILE A 67 -1.90 1.68 -6.84
C ILE A 67 -2.95 2.78 -6.62
N TYR A 68 -4.10 2.68 -7.29
CA TYR A 68 -5.26 3.56 -7.15
C TYR A 68 -6.21 3.21 -6.00
N ALA A 69 -5.93 2.15 -5.24
CA ALA A 69 -6.73 1.81 -4.07
C ALA A 69 -6.61 2.91 -3.00
N ASP A 70 -7.68 3.12 -2.24
CA ASP A 70 -7.81 4.22 -1.28
C ASP A 70 -6.65 4.27 -0.26
N ASP A 71 -6.24 3.11 0.27
CA ASP A 71 -5.10 3.00 1.18
C ASP A 71 -3.77 3.37 0.53
N SER A 72 -3.58 2.99 -0.74
CA SER A 72 -2.41 3.37 -1.52
C SER A 72 -2.37 4.88 -1.76
N VAL A 73 -3.49 5.48 -2.13
CA VAL A 73 -3.58 6.94 -2.35
C VAL A 73 -3.30 7.71 -1.06
N ARG A 74 -3.84 7.26 0.08
CA ARG A 74 -3.50 7.83 1.40
C ARG A 74 -2.01 7.74 1.71
N ALA A 75 -1.39 6.59 1.46
CA ALA A 75 0.03 6.39 1.67
C ALA A 75 0.88 7.30 0.76
N LEU A 76 0.56 7.35 -0.53
CA LEU A 76 1.23 8.21 -1.51
C LEU A 76 1.15 9.70 -1.12
N ASN A 77 -0.03 10.16 -0.71
CA ASN A 77 -0.24 11.55 -0.27
C ASN A 77 0.49 11.89 1.04
N SER A 78 0.94 10.89 1.79
CA SER A 78 1.71 11.09 3.02
C SER A 78 3.22 11.19 2.78
N ILE A 79 3.69 10.93 1.56
CA ILE A 79 5.14 10.87 1.23
C ILE A 79 5.82 12.20 1.50
N ASP A 80 5.25 13.32 1.08
CA ASP A 80 5.90 14.65 1.24
C ASP A 80 6.13 15.02 2.71
N VAL A 81 5.28 14.52 3.62
CA VAL A 81 5.43 14.73 5.07
C VAL A 81 6.41 13.71 5.66
N ALA A 82 6.24 12.43 5.35
CA ALA A 82 7.04 11.35 5.93
C ALA A 82 8.51 11.40 5.48
N PHE A 83 8.74 11.77 4.21
CA PHE A 83 10.04 11.81 3.56
C PHE A 83 10.48 13.24 3.23
N ALA A 84 10.05 14.22 4.04
CA ALA A 84 10.36 15.64 3.84
C ALA A 84 11.86 15.94 3.65
N HIS A 85 12.72 15.21 4.36
CA HIS A 85 14.18 15.35 4.30
C HIS A 85 14.86 14.50 3.22
N SER A 86 14.10 13.68 2.48
CA SER A 86 14.62 12.76 1.47
C SER A 86 14.32 13.27 0.07
N THR A 87 15.26 14.03 -0.48
CA THR A 87 15.09 14.62 -1.82
C THR A 87 14.89 13.55 -2.89
N ALA A 88 15.64 12.44 -2.84
CA ALA A 88 15.55 11.36 -3.81
C ALA A 88 14.15 10.69 -3.83
N VAL A 89 13.57 10.45 -2.64
CA VAL A 89 12.20 9.90 -2.54
C VAL A 89 11.18 10.88 -3.09
N ARG A 90 11.32 12.17 -2.78
CA ARG A 90 10.39 13.21 -3.25
C ARG A 90 10.46 13.43 -4.76
N GLU A 91 11.65 13.35 -5.35
CA GLU A 91 11.83 13.40 -6.81
C GLU A 91 11.19 12.18 -7.49
N ALA A 92 11.46 10.97 -6.97
CA ALA A 92 10.83 9.76 -7.49
C ALA A 92 9.30 9.78 -7.36
N TRP A 93 8.78 10.36 -6.26
CA TRP A 93 7.35 10.58 -6.08
C TRP A 93 6.79 11.58 -7.10
N ALA A 94 7.46 12.71 -7.31
CA ALA A 94 7.03 13.71 -8.30
C ALA A 94 6.95 13.11 -9.71
N GLU A 95 7.92 12.28 -10.10
CA GLU A 95 7.89 11.57 -11.39
C GLU A 95 6.71 10.60 -11.49
N LEU A 96 6.43 9.82 -10.43
CA LEU A 96 5.28 8.92 -10.40
C LEU A 96 3.97 9.70 -10.43
N PHE A 97 3.85 10.79 -9.67
CA PHE A 97 2.67 11.64 -9.63
C PHE A 97 2.36 12.22 -11.02
N GLN A 98 3.37 12.71 -11.74
CA GLN A 98 3.21 13.17 -13.11
C GLN A 98 2.71 12.04 -14.04
N ALA A 99 3.25 10.83 -13.89
CA ALA A 99 2.80 9.67 -14.67
C ALA A 99 1.35 9.27 -14.34
N LEU A 100 0.94 9.36 -13.07
CA LEU A 100 -0.44 9.09 -12.65
C LEU A 100 -1.44 10.13 -13.18
N GLY A 101 -1.01 11.38 -13.35
CA GLY A 101 -1.84 12.46 -13.90
C GLY A 101 -1.91 12.49 -15.43
N ALA A 102 -1.01 11.78 -16.12
CA ALA A 102 -0.94 11.79 -17.58
C ALA A 102 -1.92 10.77 -18.20
N PRO A 103 -2.65 11.14 -19.28
CA PRO A 103 -3.48 10.19 -20.00
C PRO A 103 -2.61 9.18 -20.76
N ASN A 104 -3.05 7.92 -20.81
CA ASN A 104 -2.45 6.85 -21.62
C ASN A 104 -0.96 6.54 -21.35
N VAL A 105 -0.53 6.57 -20.09
CA VAL A 105 0.82 6.11 -19.74
C VAL A 105 0.94 4.59 -19.96
N PRO A 106 1.96 4.11 -20.69
CA PRO A 106 2.19 2.69 -20.86
C PRO A 106 2.40 1.98 -19.51
N PRO A 107 1.83 0.78 -19.27
CA PRO A 107 1.93 0.09 -17.98
C PRO A 107 3.36 -0.11 -17.49
N HIS A 108 4.28 -0.48 -18.38
CA HIS A 108 5.69 -0.69 -18.02
C HIS A 108 6.39 0.57 -17.50
N VAL A 109 6.00 1.76 -17.98
CA VAL A 109 6.52 3.04 -17.48
C VAL A 109 6.00 3.31 -16.08
N MET A 110 4.72 3.06 -15.83
CA MET A 110 4.13 3.17 -14.49
C MET A 110 4.84 2.23 -13.50
N ASP A 111 5.04 0.97 -13.88
CA ASP A 111 5.74 -0.02 -13.06
C ASP A 111 7.19 0.37 -12.78
N GLU A 112 7.87 0.97 -13.75
CA GLU A 112 9.22 1.52 -13.54
C GLU A 112 9.24 2.66 -12.54
N ARG A 113 8.30 3.61 -12.63
CA ARG A 113 8.19 4.75 -11.69
C ARG A 113 7.85 4.29 -10.27
N ILE A 114 6.93 3.33 -10.14
CA ILE A 114 6.61 2.71 -8.84
C ILE A 114 7.85 2.02 -8.25
N ARG A 115 8.58 1.22 -9.04
CA ARG A 115 9.81 0.55 -8.59
C ARG A 115 10.90 1.54 -8.20
N LYS A 116 11.05 2.64 -8.94
CA LYS A 116 12.00 3.72 -8.62
C LYS A 116 11.65 4.33 -7.27
N LEU A 117 10.40 4.71 -7.04
CA LEU A 117 9.95 5.26 -5.76
C LEU A 117 10.25 4.30 -4.60
N LEU A 118 9.86 3.03 -4.72
CA LEU A 118 10.04 2.03 -3.68
C LEU A 118 11.52 1.76 -3.35
N ARG A 119 12.37 1.82 -4.37
CA ARG A 119 13.83 1.73 -4.19
C ARG A 119 14.37 2.91 -3.38
N GLU A 120 14.03 4.14 -3.76
CA GLU A 120 14.50 5.32 -3.02
C GLU A 120 14.01 5.32 -1.57
N MET A 121 12.77 4.87 -1.34
CA MET A 121 12.25 4.69 0.02
C MET A 121 13.03 3.62 0.80
N ALA A 122 13.39 2.51 0.17
CA ALA A 122 14.20 1.46 0.79
C ALA A 122 15.62 1.94 1.15
N ILE A 123 16.22 2.79 0.31
CA ILE A 123 17.51 3.44 0.57
C ILE A 123 17.39 4.37 1.79
N ASP A 124 16.38 5.25 1.80
CA ASP A 124 16.14 6.17 2.92
C ASP A 124 15.87 5.44 4.26
N LEU A 125 15.21 4.28 4.19
CA LEU A 125 14.93 3.42 5.34
C LEU A 125 16.13 2.56 5.80
N GLY A 126 17.23 2.54 5.03
CA GLY A 126 18.41 1.71 5.30
C GLY A 126 18.16 0.21 5.14
N ILE A 127 17.18 -0.18 4.30
CA ILE A 127 16.82 -1.59 4.05
C ILE A 127 17.07 -2.03 2.60
N ALA A 128 17.65 -1.15 1.77
CA ALA A 128 17.93 -1.44 0.36
C ALA A 128 18.79 -2.69 0.16
N ASP A 129 19.78 -2.93 1.02
CA ASP A 129 20.66 -4.10 0.93
C ASP A 129 19.94 -5.43 1.24
N GLN A 130 18.76 -5.36 1.87
CA GLN A 130 17.95 -6.52 2.22
C GLN A 130 16.96 -6.90 1.12
N LEU A 131 16.74 -6.01 0.14
CA LEU A 131 15.73 -6.16 -0.91
C LEU A 131 16.41 -6.22 -2.28
N ARG A 132 16.16 -7.29 -3.03
CA ARG A 132 16.67 -7.40 -4.40
C ARG A 132 15.77 -6.59 -5.33
N MET A 133 16.32 -6.21 -6.48
CA MET A 133 15.57 -5.41 -7.46
C MET A 133 14.35 -6.12 -8.02
N ASP A 134 14.40 -7.45 -8.06
CA ASP A 134 13.28 -8.30 -8.46
C ASP A 134 12.19 -8.38 -7.39
N ASP A 135 12.48 -8.07 -6.12
CA ASP A 135 11.47 -8.12 -5.05
C ASP A 135 10.46 -6.97 -5.17
N PHE A 136 10.86 -5.87 -5.82
CA PHE A 136 9.95 -4.77 -6.16
C PHE A 136 9.02 -5.10 -7.34
N SER A 137 9.41 -6.03 -8.23
CA SER A 137 8.59 -6.43 -9.40
C SER A 137 7.66 -7.61 -9.12
N ARG A 138 7.99 -8.45 -8.14
CA ARG A 138 7.15 -9.59 -7.74
C ARG A 138 5.87 -9.11 -7.06
N VAL A 139 4.76 -9.11 -7.78
CA VAL A 139 3.43 -8.79 -7.24
C VAL A 139 2.51 -9.99 -7.47
N TYR A 140 1.98 -10.55 -6.39
CA TYR A 140 0.94 -11.55 -6.48
C TYR A 140 -0.40 -10.86 -6.69
N TYR A 141 -1.06 -11.16 -7.80
CA TYR A 141 -2.40 -10.70 -8.07
C TYR A 141 -3.24 -11.84 -8.65
N PRO A 142 -4.17 -12.43 -7.88
CA PRO A 142 -4.88 -13.63 -8.30
C PRO A 142 -5.86 -13.35 -9.43
N ASN A 143 -5.90 -14.25 -10.43
CA ASN A 143 -6.77 -14.15 -11.61
C ASN A 143 -8.25 -13.95 -11.25
N ALA A 144 -8.73 -14.58 -10.17
CA ALA A 144 -10.12 -14.43 -9.72
C ALA A 144 -10.46 -12.99 -9.33
N LEU A 145 -9.55 -12.29 -8.64
CA LEU A 145 -9.75 -10.87 -8.31
C LEU A 145 -9.70 -9.99 -9.56
N GLN A 146 -8.88 -10.34 -10.54
CA GLN A 146 -8.84 -9.61 -11.81
C GLN A 146 -10.18 -9.71 -12.55
N GLN A 147 -10.72 -10.92 -12.66
CA GLN A 147 -12.01 -11.17 -13.32
C GLN A 147 -13.15 -10.42 -12.60
N GLN A 148 -13.18 -10.50 -11.26
CA GLN A 148 -14.17 -9.78 -10.47
C GLN A 148 -14.12 -8.27 -10.73
N ARG A 149 -12.91 -7.68 -10.76
CA ARG A 149 -12.75 -6.24 -11.05
C ARG A 149 -13.24 -5.85 -12.44
N GLN A 150 -12.96 -6.68 -13.44
CA GLN A 150 -13.45 -6.44 -14.81
C GLN A 150 -14.98 -6.45 -14.86
N ILE A 151 -15.63 -7.38 -14.16
CA ILE A 151 -17.10 -7.45 -14.08
C ILE A 151 -17.66 -6.19 -13.41
N GLU A 152 -17.09 -5.79 -12.27
CA GLU A 152 -17.50 -4.58 -11.55
C GLU A 152 -17.31 -3.29 -12.38
N ASP A 153 -16.22 -3.21 -13.15
CA ASP A 153 -15.94 -2.07 -14.03
C ASP A 153 -16.95 -1.98 -15.19
N LEU A 154 -17.31 -3.12 -15.78
CA LEU A 154 -18.34 -3.19 -16.82
C LEU A 154 -19.71 -2.75 -16.27
N GLN A 155 -20.10 -3.29 -15.10
CA GLN A 155 -21.35 -2.91 -14.44
C GLN A 155 -21.40 -1.40 -14.12
N ARG A 156 -20.31 -0.84 -13.59
CA ARG A 156 -20.21 0.61 -13.32
C ARG A 156 -20.33 1.43 -14.60
N ARG A 157 -19.68 1.02 -15.69
CA ARG A 157 -19.80 1.69 -16.99
C ARG A 157 -21.23 1.68 -17.52
N GLU A 158 -21.92 0.55 -17.43
CA GLU A 158 -23.31 0.43 -17.86
C GLU A 158 -24.24 1.31 -17.01
N ALA A 159 -24.06 1.32 -15.68
CA ALA A 159 -24.82 2.16 -14.78
C ALA A 159 -24.62 3.65 -15.08
N LEU A 160 -23.37 4.07 -15.32
CA LEU A 160 -23.05 5.43 -15.70
C LEU A 160 -23.70 5.81 -17.05
N ALA A 161 -23.65 4.95 -18.06
CA ALA A 161 -24.27 5.20 -19.36
C ALA A 161 -25.81 5.36 -19.28
N ARG A 162 -26.46 4.63 -18.36
CA ARG A 162 -27.89 4.79 -18.06
C ARG A 162 -28.19 6.14 -17.41
N LEU A 163 -27.37 6.57 -16.47
CA LEU A 163 -27.56 7.85 -15.76
C LEU A 163 -27.26 9.07 -16.64
N THR A 164 -26.31 8.96 -17.57
CA THR A 164 -25.96 10.05 -18.49
C THR A 164 -26.86 10.14 -19.73
N GLY A 165 -27.91 9.30 -19.81
CA GLY A 165 -28.88 9.31 -20.91
C GLY A 165 -28.33 8.80 -22.25
N GLN A 166 -27.14 8.17 -22.24
CA GLN A 166 -26.53 7.55 -23.42
C GLN A 166 -26.95 6.09 -23.62
N ALA A 167 -27.69 5.51 -22.67
CA ALA A 167 -28.27 4.18 -22.84
C ALA A 167 -29.35 4.21 -23.93
N GLN A 168 -29.07 3.57 -25.07
CA GLN A 168 -30.09 3.26 -26.06
C GLN A 168 -31.26 2.52 -25.36
N PRO A 169 -32.52 2.93 -25.61
CA PRO A 169 -33.66 2.26 -25.03
C PRO A 169 -33.63 0.80 -25.48
N ALA A 170 -33.63 -0.11 -24.50
CA ALA A 170 -33.81 -1.53 -24.74
C ALA A 170 -35.09 -1.71 -25.55
N ALA A 171 -34.94 -2.10 -26.82
CA ALA A 171 -36.05 -2.50 -27.66
C ALA A 171 -36.66 -3.76 -27.05
N ASN A 172 -37.66 -3.58 -26.18
CA ASN A 172 -38.59 -4.64 -25.85
C ASN A 172 -39.41 -4.95 -27.11
N THR A 173 -38.88 -5.79 -28.00
CA THR A 173 -39.70 -6.50 -28.98
C THR A 173 -40.47 -7.58 -28.22
N VAL A 174 -41.56 -7.17 -27.58
CA VAL A 174 -42.66 -8.10 -27.29
C VAL A 174 -43.24 -8.48 -28.65
N THR A 175 -42.76 -9.57 -29.23
CA THR A 175 -43.42 -10.18 -30.39
C THR A 175 -44.66 -10.91 -29.87
N THR A 176 -45.72 -10.14 -29.62
CA THR A 176 -47.07 -10.68 -29.52
C THR A 176 -47.52 -11.03 -30.94
N ALA A 177 -47.30 -12.28 -31.34
CA ALA A 177 -47.93 -12.84 -32.54
C ALA A 177 -48.66 -14.13 -32.15
N ALA A 178 -49.83 -13.95 -31.52
CA ALA A 178 -50.82 -15.00 -31.38
C ALA A 178 -51.78 -14.95 -32.58
N THR A 179 -51.73 -16.02 -33.38
CA THR A 179 -52.88 -16.72 -33.99
C THR A 179 -53.73 -15.99 -35.04
N THR A 180 -53.50 -16.31 -36.32
CA THR A 180 -54.58 -16.56 -37.29
C THR A 180 -54.11 -17.58 -38.33
N THR A 181 -54.52 -18.83 -38.10
CA THR A 181 -54.98 -19.88 -39.04
C THR A 181 -54.58 -19.79 -40.53
N ALA A 182 -53.77 -20.73 -41.01
CA ALA A 182 -54.04 -21.53 -42.22
C ALA A 182 -53.03 -22.69 -42.34
N ILE A 183 -53.58 -23.90 -42.36
CA ILE A 183 -52.91 -25.20 -42.36
C ILE A 183 -52.45 -25.52 -43.79
N GLY A 184 -51.14 -25.69 -44.00
CA GLY A 184 -50.54 -26.33 -45.18
C GLY A 184 -49.61 -27.44 -44.69
N SER A 185 -49.97 -28.68 -44.99
CA SER A 185 -49.50 -29.90 -44.33
C SER A 185 -47.98 -30.17 -44.37
N PRO A 186 -47.49 -31.02 -43.43
CA PRO A 186 -46.09 -31.11 -43.02
C PRO A 186 -45.33 -32.21 -43.78
N TRP A 187 -44.07 -31.90 -44.09
CA TRP A 187 -43.06 -32.85 -44.56
C TRP A 187 -42.33 -33.43 -43.34
N PRO A 188 -42.42 -34.74 -43.07
CA PRO A 188 -41.34 -35.68 -43.43
C PRO A 188 -41.85 -37.10 -43.80
N PRO A 189 -41.10 -37.94 -44.53
CA PRO A 189 -41.48 -39.35 -44.71
C PRO A 189 -41.16 -40.20 -43.46
N PRO A 190 -42.09 -41.05 -42.97
CA PRO A 190 -41.84 -42.08 -41.96
C PRO A 190 -41.13 -43.34 -42.53
N PRO A 191 -40.46 -44.15 -41.68
CA PRO A 191 -39.78 -45.39 -42.08
C PRO A 191 -40.75 -46.55 -42.34
N ASP A 192 -40.40 -47.41 -43.31
CA ASP A 192 -41.21 -48.52 -43.80
C ASP A 192 -41.39 -49.62 -42.73
N ALA A 193 -42.65 -49.96 -42.42
CA ALA A 193 -43.01 -51.15 -41.65
C ALA A 193 -44.15 -51.92 -42.36
N SER A 194 -43.85 -53.16 -42.77
CA SER A 194 -44.68 -54.39 -42.88
C SER A 194 -46.22 -54.22 -42.77
N THR A 195 -47.13 -54.79 -43.57
CA THR A 195 -47.24 -56.11 -44.25
C THR A 195 -48.64 -56.13 -44.93
N PRO A 196 -48.90 -56.80 -46.08
CA PRO A 196 -50.27 -57.02 -46.55
C PRO A 196 -50.84 -58.36 -46.05
N GLY A 197 -52.01 -58.30 -45.41
CA GLY A 197 -52.85 -59.46 -45.13
C GLY A 197 -53.79 -59.78 -46.30
N ILE A 198 -53.78 -61.06 -46.70
CA ILE A 198 -54.86 -61.95 -47.19
C ILE A 198 -56.22 -61.30 -47.54
N THR A 199 -56.71 -61.49 -48.77
CA THR A 199 -57.93 -62.26 -49.15
C THR A 199 -58.35 -61.99 -50.59
N GLY A 200 -58.67 -63.06 -51.32
CA GLY A 200 -59.11 -63.07 -52.72
C GLY A 200 -58.58 -64.28 -53.46
#